data_AF-A0A3Q3E872-F1
#
_entry.id   AF-A0A3Q3E872-F1
#
_cell.length_a   1.000
_cell.length_b   1.000
_cell.length_c   1.000
_cell.angle_alpha   90.00
_cell.angle_beta   90.00
_cell.angle_gamma   90.00
#
_symmetry.space_group_name_H-M   'P 1'
#
loop_
_entity.id
_entity.type
_entity.pdbx_description
1 polymer ?
#
loop_
_entity_poly.entity_id
_entity_poly.type
_entity_poly.pdbx_seq_one_letter_code
_entity_poly.pdbx_strand_id
1 'polypeptide(L)'
;MLRHFFSSFLEVDWLLSSCPALLCTLAVWSQTVASDLRRSSRLSIVFGTMSPLVASLLLLICLALPLYGVEKVRNRGYRKDPDADKVRETVSQDNFGSCMQGPAGNPGREGNPGNNGIPGTPGIPGRDGVKGEKGECINEIFEEPWRPNYKQCAWNSLNYGIDLGKVADCTFTKLRSDSALRVLFSGSLRLKCKNACCQRWYFTFNGAECTGPLPIESIIYLDQGSPELNSTINIHRTSSVEGLCEGIKAGLVDVAVWVGTCADYPRGDASTGWNSVSRIIIEELPK
;
A
#
# COMPACT_ATOMS: atom_id res chain seq x y z
N MET A 1 21.33 70.65 50.53
CA MET A 1 22.12 69.40 50.64
C MET A 1 21.87 68.60 49.37
N LEU A 2 22.70 68.79 48.34
CA LEU A 2 23.80 67.89 47.91
C LEU A 2 23.34 66.42 47.75
N ARG A 3 23.18 65.91 46.52
CA ARG A 3 24.13 65.10 45.69
C ARG A 3 23.44 63.75 45.42
N HIS A 4 23.51 63.02 44.30
CA HIS A 4 24.41 62.89 43.14
C HIS A 4 23.66 62.05 42.05
N PHE A 5 23.67 62.41 40.76
CA PHE A 5 24.42 61.79 39.62
C PHE A 5 24.04 60.31 39.29
N PHE A 6 23.73 59.87 38.05
CA PHE A 6 24.57 59.94 36.82
C PHE A 6 23.78 59.74 35.50
N SER A 7 24.44 60.15 34.42
CA SER A 7 24.04 60.18 33.01
C SER A 7 24.65 59.03 32.18
N SER A 8 23.96 58.69 31.07
CA SER A 8 24.33 58.07 29.76
C SER A 8 25.75 57.54 29.45
N PHE A 9 25.84 56.46 28.64
CA PHE A 9 26.81 56.14 27.54
C PHE A 9 26.48 54.72 26.97
N LEU A 10 25.95 54.53 25.75
CA LEU A 10 26.55 54.34 24.39
C LEU A 10 27.48 53.14 24.14
N GLU A 11 27.15 52.41 23.05
CA GLU A 11 27.93 51.46 22.20
C GLU A 11 28.39 50.13 22.85
N VAL A 12 28.31 48.96 22.22
CA VAL A 12 28.92 48.53 20.94
C VAL A 12 28.16 47.30 20.37
N ASP A 13 27.67 47.41 19.13
CA ASP A 13 27.42 46.26 18.24
C ASP A 13 28.76 45.69 17.78
N TRP A 14 28.93 44.36 17.67
CA TRP A 14 29.63 43.63 16.59
C TRP A 14 29.87 42.16 17.01
N LEU A 15 29.56 41.24 16.08
CA LEU A 15 29.96 39.82 16.01
C LEU A 15 29.12 38.76 16.76
N LEU A 16 27.91 38.49 16.25
CA LEU A 16 27.27 37.17 16.35
C LEU A 16 27.15 36.56 14.95
N SER A 17 28.24 35.95 14.48
CA SER A 17 28.22 34.99 13.39
C SER A 17 29.23 33.89 13.70
N SER A 18 28.80 32.88 14.47
CA SER A 18 29.35 31.52 14.50
C SER A 18 28.45 30.63 15.37
N CYS A 19 28.02 29.49 14.82
CA CYS A 19 27.24 28.38 15.41
C CYS A 19 27.39 28.13 16.93
N PRO A 20 26.32 27.64 17.61
CA PRO A 20 26.28 26.20 17.90
C PRO A 20 24.87 25.57 17.88
N ALA A 21 24.71 24.52 17.06
CA ALA A 21 23.55 23.64 16.99
C ALA A 21 23.47 22.59 18.12
N LEU A 22 23.97 22.91 19.33
CA LEU A 22 24.02 21.96 20.45
C LEU A 22 23.19 22.37 21.69
N LEU A 23 22.55 23.54 21.68
CA LEU A 23 21.79 24.04 22.85
C LEU A 23 20.26 23.95 22.71
N CYS A 24 19.72 23.55 21.55
CA CYS A 24 18.27 23.39 21.38
C CYS A 24 17.75 21.98 21.74
N THR A 25 18.60 20.97 21.88
CA THR A 25 18.16 19.59 22.16
C THR A 25 17.94 19.28 23.64
N LEU A 26 18.41 20.13 24.56
CA LEU A 26 18.21 19.94 26.01
C LEU A 26 16.96 20.66 26.56
N ALA A 27 16.38 21.63 25.84
CA ALA A 27 15.21 22.37 26.29
C ALA A 27 13.86 21.69 26.00
N VAL A 28 13.81 20.74 25.05
CA VAL A 28 12.56 20.05 24.67
C VAL A 28 12.32 18.78 25.50
N TRP A 29 13.34 18.24 26.16
CA TRP A 29 13.18 17.05 27.02
C TRP A 29 12.64 17.38 28.43
N SER A 30 12.76 18.63 28.88
CA SER A 30 12.36 19.04 30.25
C SER A 30 10.88 19.39 30.41
N GLN A 31 10.08 19.45 29.34
CA GLN A 31 8.65 19.79 29.43
C GLN A 31 7.71 18.59 29.23
N THR A 32 8.19 17.46 28.72
CA THR A 32 7.34 16.28 28.47
C THR A 32 7.26 15.31 29.66
N VAL A 33 8.17 15.41 30.64
CA VAL A 33 8.17 14.53 31.83
C VAL A 33 7.32 15.10 32.98
N ALA A 34 6.93 16.38 32.94
CA ALA A 34 6.24 17.04 34.05
C ALA A 34 4.71 16.95 34.02
N SER A 35 4.10 16.44 32.93
CA SER A 35 2.64 16.30 32.80
C SER A 35 2.11 14.89 33.08
N ASP A 36 2.96 13.86 33.14
CA ASP A 36 2.53 12.46 33.34
C ASP A 36 2.52 11.99 34.81
N LEU A 37 2.91 12.86 35.75
CA LEU A 37 2.94 12.56 37.19
C LEU A 37 1.72 13.11 37.95
N ARG A 38 0.61 13.38 37.26
CA ARG A 38 -0.61 13.88 37.89
C ARG A 38 -1.86 13.08 37.54
N ARG A 39 -1.78 11.75 37.42
CA ARG A 39 -2.98 10.88 37.46
C ARG A 39 -2.72 9.39 37.70
N SER A 40 -2.09 9.02 38.81
CA SER A 40 -2.21 7.63 39.29
C SER A 40 -2.24 7.56 40.81
N SER A 41 -3.43 7.75 41.37
CA SER A 41 -3.76 7.41 42.74
C SER A 41 -3.99 5.89 42.83
N ARG A 42 -2.92 5.10 42.75
CA ARG A 42 -2.92 3.64 42.99
C ARG A 42 -1.48 3.09 43.00
N LEU A 43 -0.63 3.57 43.90
CA LEU A 43 0.60 2.86 44.26
C LEU A 43 1.11 3.31 45.64
N SER A 44 0.21 3.44 46.60
CA SER A 44 0.59 3.40 48.02
C SER A 44 0.43 1.96 48.44
N ILE A 45 1.52 1.18 48.41
CA ILE A 45 1.80 -0.03 49.22
C ILE A 45 3.07 -0.66 48.61
N VAL A 46 4.07 -0.85 49.46
CA VAL A 46 5.41 -1.44 49.22
C VAL A 46 6.44 -0.52 48.57
N PHE A 47 7.07 0.37 49.34
CA PHE A 47 8.54 0.57 49.33
C PHE A 47 8.94 1.23 50.65
N GLY A 48 8.97 0.41 51.71
CA GLY A 48 9.65 0.77 52.95
C GLY A 48 11.17 0.74 52.74
N THR A 49 11.80 1.90 52.93
CA THR A 49 13.21 2.09 53.30
C THR A 49 14.24 1.19 52.59
N MET A 50 14.54 1.49 51.31
CA MET A 50 15.75 0.97 50.67
C MET A 50 16.96 1.82 51.10
N SER A 51 17.99 1.19 51.64
CA SER A 51 19.25 1.85 52.03
C SER A 51 19.97 2.42 50.79
N PRO A 52 20.60 3.61 50.87
CA PRO A 52 21.24 4.28 49.73
C PRO A 52 22.33 3.45 49.05
N LEU A 53 22.93 2.48 49.77
CA LEU A 53 23.91 1.55 49.22
C LEU A 53 23.31 0.57 48.20
N VAL A 54 22.04 0.17 48.39
CA VAL A 54 21.35 -0.76 47.47
C VAL A 54 20.91 -0.03 46.20
N ALA A 55 20.51 1.24 46.32
CA ALA A 55 20.18 2.09 45.18
C ALA A 55 21.42 2.35 44.31
N SER A 56 22.59 2.61 44.91
CA SER A 56 23.86 2.78 44.17
C SER A 56 24.32 1.50 43.47
N LEU A 57 24.12 0.33 44.08
CA LEU A 57 24.49 -0.96 43.49
C LEU A 57 23.61 -1.29 42.26
N LEU A 58 22.30 -1.03 42.35
CA LEU A 58 21.37 -1.22 41.22
C LEU A 58 21.67 -0.26 40.06
N LEU A 59 22.04 0.99 40.35
CA LEU A 59 22.46 1.97 39.34
C LEU A 59 23.75 1.55 38.62
N LEU A 60 24.72 1.00 39.33
CA LEU A 60 25.96 0.48 38.73
C LEU A 60 25.70 -0.76 37.87
N ILE A 61 24.78 -1.64 38.27
CA ILE A 61 24.38 -2.80 37.47
C ILE A 61 23.64 -2.35 36.19
N CYS A 62 22.73 -1.38 36.29
CA CYS A 62 22.02 -0.84 35.12
C CYS A 62 22.93 -0.13 34.12
N LEU A 63 24.01 0.53 34.58
CA LEU A 63 25.00 1.18 33.71
C LEU A 63 26.01 0.21 33.09
N ALA A 64 26.22 -0.98 33.68
CA ALA A 64 27.12 -2.01 33.16
C ALA A 64 26.47 -2.97 32.15
N LEU A 65 25.13 -2.95 32.02
CA LEU A 65 24.38 -3.85 31.12
C LEU A 65 24.37 -3.49 29.61
N PRO A 66 24.85 -2.34 29.07
CA PRO A 66 24.80 -2.13 27.62
C PRO A 66 26.02 -2.74 26.88
N LEU A 67 26.90 -3.49 27.54
CA LEU A 67 28.12 -4.04 26.91
C LEU A 67 28.07 -5.55 26.58
N TYR A 68 26.97 -6.24 26.88
CA TYR A 68 26.79 -7.65 26.51
C TYR A 68 25.41 -7.85 25.91
N GLY A 69 25.30 -7.76 24.57
CA GLY A 69 24.08 -8.13 23.88
C GLY A 69 23.78 -7.41 22.56
N VAL A 70 24.79 -7.14 21.73
CA VAL A 70 24.51 -6.87 20.31
C VAL A 70 24.38 -8.22 19.60
N GLU A 71 23.19 -8.81 19.66
CA GLU A 71 22.84 -9.88 18.75
C GLU A 71 22.76 -9.31 17.33
N LYS A 72 23.69 -9.78 16.52
CA LYS A 72 23.83 -9.49 15.09
C LYS A 72 22.56 -9.98 14.39
N VAL A 73 21.65 -9.05 14.06
CA VAL A 73 20.53 -9.33 13.15
C VAL A 73 21.12 -9.76 11.82
N ARG A 74 21.14 -11.07 11.61
CA ARG A 74 21.56 -11.71 10.37
C ARG A 74 20.52 -11.35 9.31
N ASN A 75 20.83 -10.34 8.51
CA ASN A 75 20.16 -10.09 7.24
C ASN A 75 20.32 -11.36 6.38
N ARG A 76 19.32 -12.24 6.39
CA ARG A 76 19.20 -13.28 5.37
C ARG A 76 18.82 -12.55 4.09
N GLY A 77 19.85 -12.16 3.34
CA GLY A 77 19.71 -11.80 1.94
C GLY A 77 18.86 -12.87 1.26
N TYR A 78 17.80 -12.41 0.60
CA TYR A 78 17.02 -13.21 -0.32
C TYR A 78 18.01 -13.73 -1.36
N ARG A 79 18.35 -15.03 -1.31
CA ARG A 79 19.05 -15.68 -2.41
C ARG A 79 18.08 -15.60 -3.58
N LYS A 80 18.44 -14.82 -4.61
CA LYS A 80 17.91 -15.06 -5.95
C LYS A 80 18.30 -16.49 -6.31
N ASP A 81 17.32 -17.37 -6.47
CA ASP A 81 17.51 -18.64 -7.15
C ASP A 81 17.97 -18.34 -8.58
N PRO A 82 19.16 -18.79 -9.02
CA PRO A 82 19.67 -18.53 -10.37
C PRO A 82 18.93 -19.30 -11.48
N ASP A 83 17.98 -20.19 -11.13
CA ASP A 83 17.31 -21.06 -12.10
C ASP A 83 15.99 -20.51 -12.66
N ALA A 84 15.49 -19.38 -12.15
CA ALA A 84 14.31 -18.73 -12.74
C ALA A 84 14.64 -17.91 -14.00
N ASP A 85 15.89 -17.48 -14.16
CA ASP A 85 16.34 -16.72 -15.34
C ASP A 85 16.79 -17.63 -16.51
N LYS A 86 17.00 -18.94 -16.26
CA LYS A 86 17.42 -19.89 -17.30
C LYS A 86 16.31 -20.41 -18.20
N VAL A 87 15.05 -20.24 -17.78
CA VAL A 87 13.88 -20.49 -18.66
C VAL A 87 13.64 -19.31 -19.61
N ARG A 88 14.19 -18.13 -19.29
CA ARG A 88 13.95 -16.90 -20.05
C ARG A 88 14.79 -16.77 -21.32
N GLU A 89 15.93 -17.46 -21.40
CA GLU A 89 16.80 -17.38 -22.58
C GLU A 89 16.49 -18.46 -23.62
N THR A 90 15.91 -19.59 -23.22
CA THR A 90 15.56 -20.69 -24.15
C THR A 90 14.19 -20.54 -24.82
N VAL A 91 13.34 -19.61 -24.37
CA VAL A 91 12.00 -19.38 -24.96
C VAL A 91 11.94 -18.08 -25.77
N SER A 92 13.00 -17.28 -25.80
CA SER A 92 13.06 -16.05 -26.61
C SER A 92 13.66 -16.21 -28.00
N GLN A 93 14.16 -17.40 -28.36
CA GLN A 93 14.89 -17.55 -29.63
C GLN A 93 14.61 -18.82 -30.44
N ASP A 94 13.68 -19.66 -29.98
CA ASP A 94 13.18 -20.77 -30.79
C ASP A 94 11.70 -20.54 -31.15
N ASN A 95 11.52 -20.12 -32.41
CA ASN A 95 10.44 -20.60 -33.27
C ASN A 95 9.11 -19.81 -33.37
N PHE A 96 9.13 -18.48 -33.40
CA PHE A 96 8.01 -17.68 -33.93
C PHE A 96 8.24 -17.21 -35.37
N GLY A 97 8.65 -18.14 -36.24
CA GLY A 97 8.87 -17.90 -37.67
C GLY A 97 8.48 -19.05 -38.59
N SER A 98 7.84 -20.11 -38.08
CA SER A 98 7.38 -21.20 -38.94
C SER A 98 6.01 -20.89 -39.50
N CYS A 99 5.97 -20.27 -40.68
CA CYS A 99 4.80 -20.37 -41.52
C CYS A 99 4.74 -21.83 -41.99
N MET A 100 3.76 -22.61 -41.53
CA MET A 100 3.51 -23.96 -42.05
C MET A 100 3.34 -23.83 -43.57
N GLN A 101 4.28 -24.39 -44.34
CA GLN A 101 4.21 -24.37 -45.79
C GLN A 101 2.91 -25.07 -46.20
N GLY A 102 2.06 -24.37 -46.96
CA GLY A 102 0.82 -24.93 -47.48
C GLY A 102 1.10 -26.21 -48.28
N PRO A 103 0.10 -27.11 -48.42
CA PRO A 103 0.27 -28.36 -49.16
C PRO A 103 0.83 -28.09 -50.56
N ALA A 104 1.73 -28.97 -51.03
CA ALA A 104 2.35 -28.82 -52.33
C ALA A 104 1.30 -28.69 -53.44
N GLY A 105 1.53 -27.78 -54.39
CA GLY A 105 0.67 -27.62 -55.56
C GLY A 105 0.56 -28.94 -56.34
N ASN A 106 -0.58 -29.15 -56.97
CA ASN A 106 -0.82 -30.29 -57.85
C ASN A 106 0.21 -30.33 -59.00
N PRO A 107 0.83 -31.49 -59.29
CA PRO A 107 1.76 -31.62 -60.41
C PRO A 107 1.14 -31.15 -61.73
N GLY A 108 1.96 -30.53 -62.59
CA GLY A 108 1.55 -30.13 -63.93
C GLY A 108 1.06 -31.34 -64.74
N ARG A 109 0.10 -31.13 -65.63
CA ARG A 109 -0.48 -32.18 -66.47
C ARG A 109 0.59 -32.70 -67.43
N GLU A 110 0.78 -34.02 -67.46
CA GLU A 110 1.74 -34.66 -68.37
C GLU A 110 1.38 -34.35 -69.83
N GLY A 111 2.38 -34.03 -70.65
CA GLY A 111 2.17 -33.70 -72.06
C GLY A 111 1.70 -34.91 -72.85
N ASN A 112 0.78 -34.71 -73.80
CA ASN A 112 0.30 -35.79 -74.66
C ASN A 112 1.45 -36.35 -75.52
N PRO A 113 1.58 -37.68 -75.68
CA PRO A 113 2.60 -38.28 -76.55
C PRO A 113 2.49 -37.76 -77.98
N GLY A 114 3.63 -37.38 -78.58
CA GLY A 114 3.67 -36.98 -79.98
C GLY A 114 3.44 -38.18 -80.92
N ASN A 115 2.61 -38.02 -81.94
CA ASN A 115 2.42 -39.04 -82.98
C ASN A 115 3.72 -39.27 -83.77
N ASN A 116 3.98 -40.52 -84.14
CA ASN A 116 5.18 -40.94 -84.86
C ASN A 116 5.34 -40.15 -86.18
N GLY A 117 6.34 -39.28 -86.24
CA GLY A 117 6.67 -38.47 -87.41
C GLY A 117 8.17 -38.46 -87.69
N ILE A 118 8.49 -38.27 -88.97
CA ILE A 118 9.82 -38.06 -89.61
C ILE A 118 10.78 -37.29 -88.68
N PRO A 119 12.09 -37.64 -88.58
CA PRO A 119 13.02 -37.09 -87.58
C PRO A 119 12.96 -35.56 -87.47
N GLY A 120 12.22 -35.08 -86.47
CA GLY A 120 12.03 -33.67 -86.19
C GLY A 120 12.95 -33.22 -85.05
N THR A 121 13.32 -31.94 -85.07
CA THR A 121 14.00 -31.25 -83.97
C THR A 121 13.31 -31.54 -82.62
N PRO A 122 14.07 -31.73 -81.53
CA PRO A 122 13.53 -32.06 -80.21
C PRO A 122 12.34 -31.17 -79.82
N GLY A 123 11.28 -31.79 -79.31
CA GLY A 123 10.09 -31.08 -78.84
C GLY A 123 10.43 -30.04 -77.78
N ILE A 124 9.76 -28.88 -77.85
CA ILE A 124 9.97 -27.78 -76.92
C ILE A 124 9.56 -28.25 -75.51
N PRO A 125 10.40 -28.10 -74.47
CA PRO A 125 10.03 -28.46 -73.10
C PRO A 125 8.72 -27.79 -72.67
N GLY A 126 7.90 -28.54 -71.90
CA GLY A 126 6.63 -28.04 -71.38
C GLY A 126 6.84 -26.79 -70.50
N ARG A 127 5.87 -25.88 -70.54
CA ARG A 127 5.92 -24.64 -69.74
C ARG A 127 5.61 -24.96 -68.28
N ASP A 128 6.44 -24.45 -67.37
CA ASP A 128 6.23 -24.62 -65.94
C ASP A 128 4.83 -24.14 -65.51
N GLY A 129 4.22 -24.88 -64.57
CA GLY A 129 2.92 -24.54 -64.00
C GLY A 129 2.98 -23.19 -63.25
N VAL A 130 1.83 -22.54 -63.14
CA VAL A 130 1.72 -21.27 -62.41
C VAL A 130 2.01 -21.52 -60.94
N LYS A 131 2.96 -20.76 -60.35
CA LYS A 131 3.25 -20.85 -58.91
C LYS A 131 2.01 -20.43 -58.12
N GLY A 132 1.61 -21.25 -57.14
CA GLY A 132 0.50 -20.93 -56.24
C GLY A 132 0.73 -19.66 -55.44
N GLU A 133 -0.37 -19.00 -55.05
CA GLU A 133 -0.32 -17.78 -54.25
C GLU A 133 0.32 -18.04 -52.87
N LYS A 134 1.08 -17.07 -52.37
CA LYS A 134 1.70 -17.16 -51.04
C LYS A 134 0.59 -17.06 -49.99
N GLY A 135 0.45 -18.08 -49.14
CA GLY A 135 -0.50 -18.04 -48.02
C GLY A 135 -0.24 -16.86 -47.09
N GLU A 136 -1.32 -16.24 -46.61
CA GLU A 136 -1.25 -15.15 -45.63
C GLU A 136 -0.94 -15.69 -44.24
N CYS A 137 0.03 -15.06 -43.56
CA CYS A 137 0.40 -15.43 -42.21
C CYS A 137 -0.63 -14.84 -41.23
N ILE A 138 -1.32 -15.69 -40.48
CA ILE A 138 -2.20 -15.26 -39.39
C ILE A 138 -1.30 -14.89 -38.21
N ASN A 139 -1.19 -13.60 -37.88
CA ASN A 139 -0.54 -13.15 -36.65
C ASN A 139 -1.60 -13.12 -35.54
N GLU A 140 -1.69 -14.19 -34.75
CA GLU A 140 -2.43 -14.14 -33.50
C GLU A 140 -1.66 -13.26 -32.51
N ILE A 141 -2.19 -12.06 -32.24
CA ILE A 141 -1.68 -11.20 -31.16
C ILE A 141 -2.12 -11.85 -29.85
N PHE A 142 -1.22 -12.59 -29.20
CA PHE A 142 -1.43 -13.02 -27.82
C PHE A 142 -1.40 -11.77 -26.93
N GLU A 143 -2.57 -11.30 -26.48
CA GLU A 143 -2.65 -10.32 -25.39
C GLU A 143 -1.89 -10.89 -24.19
N GLU A 144 -1.07 -10.05 -23.53
CA GLU A 144 -0.33 -10.48 -22.35
C GLU A 144 -1.30 -11.01 -21.29
N PRO A 145 -1.09 -12.23 -20.77
CA PRO A 145 -1.98 -12.78 -19.75
C PRO A 145 -2.03 -11.87 -18.52
N TRP A 146 -3.24 -11.62 -18.00
CA TRP A 146 -3.44 -10.78 -16.84
C TRP A 146 -2.64 -11.28 -15.64
N ARG A 147 -1.57 -10.57 -15.29
CA ARG A 147 -0.79 -10.86 -14.07
C ARG A 147 -1.52 -10.30 -12.85
N PRO A 148 -1.74 -11.11 -11.79
CA PRO A 148 -2.29 -10.62 -10.54
C PRO A 148 -1.38 -9.56 -9.92
N ASN A 149 -1.96 -8.43 -9.54
CA ASN A 149 -1.27 -7.40 -8.76
C ASN A 149 -2.12 -7.09 -7.53
N TYR A 150 -1.64 -7.49 -6.36
CA TYR A 150 -2.34 -7.26 -5.10
C TYR A 150 -1.36 -6.93 -3.97
N LYS A 151 -1.85 -6.22 -2.96
CA LYS A 151 -1.09 -5.87 -1.76
C LYS A 151 -1.98 -5.95 -0.54
N GLN A 152 -1.42 -6.42 0.57
CA GLN A 152 -2.05 -6.36 1.88
C GLN A 152 -1.19 -5.56 2.85
N CYS A 153 -1.73 -4.47 3.38
CA CYS A 153 -1.20 -3.80 4.57
C CYS A 153 -1.97 -4.30 5.79
N ALA A 154 -1.24 -4.64 6.86
CA ALA A 154 -1.82 -5.21 8.07
C ALA A 154 -1.23 -4.59 9.33
N TRP A 155 -2.07 -4.40 10.33
CA TRP A 155 -1.73 -3.85 11.64
C TRP A 155 -2.15 -4.84 12.72
N ASN A 156 -1.25 -5.10 13.67
CA ASN A 156 -1.47 -6.05 14.77
C ASN A 156 -2.45 -5.53 15.83
N SER A 157 -2.49 -4.21 16.04
CA SER A 157 -3.22 -3.56 17.13
C SER A 157 -3.57 -2.12 16.76
N LEU A 158 -4.18 -1.94 15.58
CA LEU A 158 -4.76 -0.65 15.20
C LEU A 158 -5.77 -0.27 16.29
N ASN A 159 -5.68 0.92 16.90
CA ASN A 159 -6.59 1.29 17.98
C ASN A 159 -6.81 2.80 18.00
N TYR A 160 -7.52 3.28 16.99
CA TYR A 160 -7.75 4.70 16.79
C TYR A 160 -9.18 5.06 17.15
N GLY A 161 -9.35 5.86 18.20
CA GLY A 161 -10.60 6.56 18.54
C GLY A 161 -10.74 7.87 17.77
N ILE A 162 -10.55 7.81 16.44
CA ILE A 162 -10.66 8.97 15.57
C ILE A 162 -12.11 9.06 15.12
N ASP A 163 -12.76 10.17 15.48
CA ASP A 163 -14.13 10.45 15.06
C ASP A 163 -14.19 10.97 13.62
N LEU A 164 -13.21 11.75 13.18
CA LEU A 164 -13.13 12.31 11.83
C LEU A 164 -11.66 12.34 11.38
N GLY A 165 -11.38 11.81 10.19
CA GLY A 165 -10.05 11.86 9.59
C GLY A 165 -9.51 10.51 9.12
N LYS A 166 -8.26 10.55 8.66
CA LYS A 166 -7.52 9.40 8.12
C LYS A 166 -7.21 8.42 9.25
N VAL A 167 -7.55 7.16 9.08
CA VAL A 167 -7.27 6.09 10.06
C VAL A 167 -5.99 5.36 9.69
N ALA A 168 -5.88 4.93 8.44
CA ALA A 168 -4.75 4.16 7.95
C ALA A 168 -4.64 4.24 6.43
N ASP A 169 -3.43 4.02 5.91
CA ASP A 169 -3.11 4.00 4.49
C ASP A 169 -2.22 2.85 4.07
N CYS A 170 -2.28 2.56 2.79
CA CYS A 170 -1.50 1.55 2.12
C CYS A 170 -1.19 2.03 0.69
N THR A 171 0.05 2.48 0.47
CA THR A 171 0.48 2.88 -0.88
C THR A 171 0.55 1.66 -1.80
N PHE A 172 -0.02 1.74 -2.99
CA PHE A 172 -0.09 0.66 -3.97
C PHE A 172 0.46 1.12 -5.33
N THR A 173 1.20 0.25 -6.02
CA THR A 173 1.66 0.53 -7.39
C THR A 173 0.67 -0.10 -8.36
N LYS A 174 -0.17 0.73 -8.97
CA LYS A 174 -1.09 0.32 -10.04
C LYS A 174 -0.34 0.23 -11.36
N LEU A 175 -0.43 -0.91 -12.05
CA LEU A 175 0.34 -1.18 -13.26
C LEU A 175 -0.35 -0.68 -14.53
N ARG A 176 -1.67 -0.85 -14.62
CA ARG A 176 -2.44 -0.51 -15.83
C ARG A 176 -3.41 0.63 -15.60
N SER A 177 -3.44 1.59 -16.53
CA SER A 177 -4.42 2.69 -16.49
C SER A 177 -5.83 2.21 -16.83
N ASP A 178 -5.95 1.16 -17.64
CA ASP A 178 -7.23 0.52 -17.95
C ASP A 178 -7.50 -0.69 -17.05
N SER A 179 -7.64 -0.42 -15.76
CA SER A 179 -7.96 -1.42 -14.76
C SER A 179 -8.65 -0.78 -13.57
N ALA A 180 -9.36 -1.56 -12.77
CA ALA A 180 -9.99 -1.11 -11.53
C ALA A 180 -9.15 -1.50 -10.31
N LEU A 181 -9.34 -0.81 -9.18
CA LEU A 181 -8.80 -1.22 -7.89
C LEU A 181 -9.94 -1.71 -7.00
N ARG A 182 -9.91 -2.99 -6.62
CA ARG A 182 -10.76 -3.52 -5.56
C ARG A 182 -10.05 -3.29 -4.23
N VAL A 183 -10.76 -2.69 -3.28
CA VAL A 183 -10.23 -2.41 -1.95
C VAL A 183 -11.12 -3.02 -0.89
N LEU A 184 -10.50 -3.53 0.17
CA LEU A 184 -11.17 -4.07 1.35
C LEU A 184 -10.42 -3.61 2.59
N PHE A 185 -11.12 -2.91 3.48
CA PHE A 185 -10.72 -2.79 4.87
C PHE A 185 -11.43 -3.88 5.66
N SER A 186 -10.70 -4.58 6.52
CA SER A 186 -11.25 -5.52 7.51
C SER A 186 -10.67 -5.20 8.87
N GLY A 187 -11.53 -4.88 9.83
CA GLY A 187 -11.10 -4.53 11.19
C GLY A 187 -12.29 -4.25 12.11
N SER A 188 -12.02 -4.17 13.40
CA SER A 188 -13.04 -3.83 14.40
C SER A 188 -13.55 -2.39 14.20
N LEU A 189 -14.85 -2.21 13.99
CA LEU A 189 -15.50 -0.91 13.96
C LEU A 189 -16.43 -0.77 15.16
N ARG A 190 -16.55 0.45 15.67
CA ARG A 190 -17.51 0.81 16.71
C ARG A 190 -18.03 2.22 16.47
N LEU A 191 -19.32 2.39 16.68
CA LEU A 191 -19.96 3.68 16.91
C LEU A 191 -20.64 3.68 18.29
N LYS A 192 -20.53 4.78 19.03
CA LYS A 192 -21.21 5.00 20.31
C LYS A 192 -21.82 6.40 20.35
N CYS A 193 -23.05 6.52 20.80
CA CYS A 193 -23.73 7.81 20.98
C CYS A 193 -24.89 7.66 21.96
N LYS A 194 -25.39 8.76 22.52
CA LYS A 194 -26.54 8.71 23.46
C LYS A 194 -27.89 8.76 22.75
N ASN A 195 -27.96 9.56 21.69
CA ASN A 195 -29.12 9.67 20.79
C ASN A 195 -28.75 9.01 19.45
N ALA A 196 -29.75 8.80 18.58
CA ALA A 196 -29.54 8.40 17.20
C ALA A 196 -28.37 9.16 16.55
N CYS A 197 -27.38 8.43 16.05
CA CYS A 197 -26.19 8.99 15.42
C CYS A 197 -25.73 8.12 14.26
N CYS A 198 -24.83 8.67 13.45
CA CYS A 198 -24.30 7.96 12.30
C CYS A 198 -22.86 8.36 12.00
N GLN A 199 -22.05 7.38 11.62
CA GLN A 199 -20.69 7.60 11.15
C GLN A 199 -20.41 6.74 9.92
N ARG A 200 -19.61 7.26 8.99
CA ARG A 200 -19.20 6.54 7.78
C ARG A 200 -17.71 6.24 7.79
N TRP A 201 -17.34 5.06 7.31
CA TRP A 201 -15.97 4.68 6.99
C TRP A 201 -15.82 4.54 5.49
N TYR A 202 -14.84 5.19 4.88
CA TYR A 202 -14.76 5.29 3.43
C TYR A 202 -13.32 5.28 2.93
N PHE A 203 -13.15 4.90 1.65
CA PHE A 203 -11.86 4.90 0.98
C PHE A 203 -11.61 6.18 0.19
N THR A 204 -10.33 6.55 0.14
CA THR A 204 -9.82 7.57 -0.77
C THR A 204 -8.63 7.02 -1.55
N PHE A 205 -8.42 7.58 -2.74
CA PHE A 205 -7.32 7.30 -3.65
C PHE A 205 -6.63 8.63 -3.95
N ASN A 206 -5.38 8.77 -3.52
CA ASN A 206 -4.63 10.03 -3.60
C ASN A 206 -5.37 11.21 -2.94
N GLY A 207 -6.07 10.94 -1.83
CA GLY A 207 -6.83 11.94 -1.07
C GLY A 207 -8.21 12.28 -1.61
N ALA A 208 -8.64 11.70 -2.74
CA ALA A 208 -9.98 11.89 -3.30
C ALA A 208 -10.86 10.63 -3.10
N GLU A 209 -12.15 10.81 -2.83
CA GLU A 209 -13.11 9.71 -2.82
C GLU A 209 -13.28 9.11 -4.22
N CYS A 210 -13.67 7.84 -4.28
CA CYS A 210 -13.95 7.20 -5.56
C CYS A 210 -15.13 7.87 -6.26
N THR A 211 -14.98 8.18 -7.56
CA THR A 211 -16.04 8.79 -8.37
C THR A 211 -16.74 7.82 -9.30
N GLY A 212 -16.16 6.63 -9.55
CA GLY A 212 -16.67 5.66 -10.51
C GLY A 212 -16.59 4.23 -9.96
N PRO A 213 -17.73 3.52 -9.79
CA PRO A 213 -19.09 3.97 -10.04
C PRO A 213 -19.65 4.93 -8.97
N LEU A 214 -19.25 4.77 -7.70
CA LEU A 214 -19.70 5.55 -6.55
C LEU A 214 -18.59 5.55 -5.46
N PRO A 215 -18.69 6.42 -4.44
CA PRO A 215 -17.83 6.34 -3.26
C PRO A 215 -17.88 4.96 -2.61
N ILE A 216 -16.73 4.49 -2.13
CA ILE A 216 -16.63 3.21 -1.43
C ILE A 216 -16.71 3.51 0.07
N GLU A 217 -17.87 3.22 0.66
CA GLU A 217 -18.12 3.49 2.07
C GLU A 217 -18.98 2.41 2.74
N SER A 218 -18.88 2.36 4.07
CA SER A 218 -19.77 1.62 4.95
C SER A 218 -20.25 2.56 6.05
N ILE A 219 -21.55 2.53 6.31
CA ILE A 219 -22.20 3.41 7.27
C ILE A 219 -22.64 2.58 8.46
N ILE A 220 -22.38 3.11 9.66
CA ILE A 220 -22.97 2.59 10.89
C ILE A 220 -23.94 3.64 11.42
N TYR A 221 -25.21 3.28 11.47
CA TYR A 221 -26.23 3.99 12.23
C TYR A 221 -26.40 3.32 13.59
N LEU A 222 -26.54 4.12 14.64
CA LEU A 222 -26.84 3.62 15.97
C LEU A 222 -27.92 4.49 16.61
N ASP A 223 -29.00 3.84 17.03
CA ASP A 223 -30.02 4.43 17.89
C ASP A 223 -30.15 3.56 19.14
N GLN A 224 -29.91 4.15 20.30
CA GLN A 224 -30.00 3.44 21.58
C GLN A 224 -31.46 3.28 22.06
N GLY A 225 -32.42 3.88 21.38
CA GLY A 225 -33.83 3.81 21.75
C GLY A 225 -34.12 4.59 23.04
N SER A 226 -35.07 4.10 23.84
CA SER A 226 -35.58 4.84 25.00
C SER A 226 -34.47 5.19 26.02
N PRO A 227 -34.42 6.46 26.49
CA PRO A 227 -33.51 6.88 27.57
C PRO A 227 -33.64 6.06 28.86
N GLU A 228 -34.77 5.37 29.05
CA GLU A 228 -35.10 4.58 30.23
C GLU A 228 -34.14 3.41 30.47
N LEU A 229 -33.51 2.88 29.42
CA LEU A 229 -32.61 1.74 29.52
C LEU A 229 -31.14 2.12 29.75
N ASN A 230 -30.77 3.41 29.69
CA ASN A 230 -29.41 3.96 29.84
C ASN A 230 -28.30 3.05 29.27
N SER A 231 -28.60 2.36 28.17
CA SER A 231 -27.80 1.26 27.67
C SER A 231 -26.88 1.79 26.59
N THR A 232 -25.64 2.10 26.97
CA THR A 232 -24.66 2.52 25.97
C THR A 232 -24.14 1.31 25.21
N ILE A 233 -24.66 1.06 24.00
CA ILE A 233 -24.15 0.03 23.11
C ILE A 233 -22.68 0.35 22.80
N ASN A 234 -21.77 -0.54 23.20
CA ASN A 234 -20.33 -0.39 23.03
C ASN A 234 -19.73 -1.66 22.42
N ILE A 235 -20.28 -2.07 21.28
CA ILE A 235 -19.87 -3.29 20.59
C ILE A 235 -18.77 -2.94 19.59
N HIS A 236 -17.58 -3.50 19.82
CA HIS A 236 -16.50 -3.51 18.86
C HIS A 236 -16.65 -4.77 18.00
N ARG A 237 -16.99 -4.61 16.72
CA ARG A 237 -17.26 -5.74 15.83
C ARG A 237 -16.41 -5.63 14.58
N THR A 238 -15.72 -6.72 14.24
CA THR A 238 -15.05 -6.84 12.94
C THR A 238 -16.06 -6.64 11.83
N SER A 239 -15.82 -5.61 11.03
CA SER A 239 -16.65 -5.21 9.91
C SER A 239 -15.74 -4.99 8.69
N SER A 240 -16.36 -4.93 7.51
CA SER A 240 -15.67 -4.60 6.27
C SER A 240 -16.16 -3.29 5.68
N VAL A 241 -15.25 -2.60 5.00
CA VAL A 241 -15.54 -1.53 4.04
C VAL A 241 -14.92 -2.03 2.75
N GLU A 242 -15.70 -2.19 1.69
CA GLU A 242 -15.17 -2.76 0.45
C GLU A 242 -15.86 -2.20 -0.79
N GLY A 243 -15.15 -2.23 -1.91
CA GLY A 243 -15.69 -1.82 -3.19
C GLY A 243 -14.67 -1.85 -4.30
N LEU A 244 -15.12 -1.48 -5.49
CA LEU A 244 -14.32 -1.40 -6.71
C LEU A 244 -14.29 0.06 -7.18
N CYS A 245 -13.09 0.59 -7.46
CA CYS A 245 -12.93 1.95 -7.98
C CYS A 245 -12.27 1.95 -9.36
N GLU A 246 -12.89 2.66 -10.29
CA GLU A 246 -12.43 2.89 -11.65
C GLU A 246 -11.87 4.30 -11.84
N GLY A 247 -11.21 4.54 -12.99
CA GLY A 247 -10.69 5.87 -13.35
C GLY A 247 -9.38 6.27 -12.67
N ILE A 248 -8.80 5.40 -11.85
CA ILE A 248 -7.50 5.62 -11.19
C ILE A 248 -6.38 5.36 -12.21
N LYS A 249 -5.50 6.35 -12.41
CA LYS A 249 -4.36 6.23 -13.33
C LYS A 249 -3.31 5.25 -12.81
N ALA A 250 -2.57 4.62 -13.72
CA ALA A 250 -1.38 3.83 -13.36
C ALA A 250 -0.35 4.69 -12.62
N GLY A 251 0.45 4.04 -11.76
CA GLY A 251 1.46 4.68 -10.92
C GLY A 251 1.28 4.38 -9.43
N LEU A 252 1.94 5.18 -8.60
CA LEU A 252 1.77 5.10 -7.14
C LEU A 252 0.42 5.73 -6.76
N VAL A 253 -0.35 4.97 -5.99
CA VAL A 253 -1.67 5.36 -5.48
C VAL A 253 -1.65 5.26 -3.96
N ASP A 254 -1.93 6.36 -3.27
CA ASP A 254 -2.18 6.33 -1.82
C ASP A 254 -3.62 5.88 -1.57
N VAL A 255 -3.81 4.66 -1.07
CA VAL A 255 -5.12 4.13 -0.70
C VAL A 255 -5.29 4.26 0.80
N ALA A 256 -6.25 5.05 1.24
CA ALA A 256 -6.47 5.33 2.65
C ALA A 256 -7.91 5.13 3.07
N VAL A 257 -8.11 4.61 4.29
CA VAL A 257 -9.41 4.50 4.96
C VAL A 257 -9.60 5.66 5.94
N TRP A 258 -10.79 6.26 5.91
CA TRP A 258 -11.15 7.46 6.65
C TRP A 258 -12.43 7.25 7.45
N VAL A 259 -12.60 8.05 8.50
CA VAL A 259 -13.88 8.22 9.21
C VAL A 259 -14.46 9.59 8.88
N GLY A 260 -15.76 9.64 8.58
CA GLY A 260 -16.49 10.85 8.24
C GLY A 260 -17.90 10.88 8.83
N THR A 261 -18.61 11.97 8.61
CA THR A 261 -20.02 12.13 9.00
C THR A 261 -20.97 11.54 7.96
N CYS A 262 -22.13 11.06 8.41
CA CYS A 262 -23.25 10.78 7.51
C CYS A 262 -24.03 12.06 7.17
N ALA A 263 -24.84 12.01 6.11
CA ALA A 263 -25.91 12.99 5.92
C ALA A 263 -26.99 12.84 7.01
N ASP A 264 -27.56 13.96 7.45
CA ASP A 264 -28.78 14.03 8.27
C ASP A 264 -28.76 13.43 9.69
N TYR A 265 -27.59 13.01 10.19
CA TYR A 265 -27.46 12.46 11.54
C TYR A 265 -26.30 13.10 12.30
N PRO A 266 -26.43 13.28 13.63
CA PRO A 266 -25.34 13.80 14.43
C PRO A 266 -24.21 12.77 14.51
N ARG A 267 -23.01 13.29 14.73
CA ARG A 267 -21.79 12.52 14.90
C ARG A 267 -21.80 11.72 16.21
N GLY A 268 -21.27 10.50 16.16
CA GLY A 268 -20.99 9.70 17.35
C GLY A 268 -19.50 9.67 17.74
N ASP A 269 -19.21 8.86 18.74
CA ASP A 269 -17.87 8.45 19.18
C ASP A 269 -17.49 7.17 18.43
N ALA A 270 -16.62 7.32 17.43
CA ALA A 270 -16.21 6.27 16.52
C ALA A 270 -14.86 5.68 16.92
N SER A 271 -14.66 4.39 16.67
CA SER A 271 -13.37 3.73 16.90
C SER A 271 -13.10 2.66 15.86
N THR A 272 -11.83 2.54 15.49
CA THR A 272 -11.34 1.60 14.47
C THR A 272 -10.16 0.77 15.00
N GLY A 273 -10.27 -0.54 14.88
CA GLY A 273 -9.22 -1.55 15.09
C GLY A 273 -9.17 -2.22 16.47
N TRP A 274 -9.95 -1.77 17.46
CA TRP A 274 -9.87 -2.19 18.87
C TRP A 274 -9.49 -3.66 19.13
N ASN A 275 -8.33 -3.85 19.79
CA ASN A 275 -7.81 -5.14 20.28
C ASN A 275 -7.86 -6.28 19.24
N SER A 276 -7.72 -5.93 17.96
CA SER A 276 -7.84 -6.86 16.85
C SER A 276 -6.88 -6.47 15.73
N VAL A 277 -6.62 -7.43 14.85
CA VAL A 277 -5.89 -7.16 13.61
C VAL A 277 -6.77 -6.35 12.67
N SER A 278 -6.16 -5.39 11.96
CA SER A 278 -6.80 -4.65 10.88
C SER A 278 -6.02 -4.81 9.60
N ARG A 279 -6.69 -4.80 8.45
CA ARG A 279 -6.04 -4.98 7.14
C ARG A 279 -6.69 -4.09 6.08
N ILE A 280 -5.87 -3.59 5.17
CA ILE A 280 -6.29 -3.07 3.87
C ILE A 280 -5.75 -4.04 2.82
N ILE A 281 -6.63 -4.59 1.99
CA ILE A 281 -6.29 -5.42 0.83
C ILE A 281 -6.64 -4.63 -0.42
N ILE A 282 -5.71 -4.57 -1.37
CA ILE A 282 -5.84 -3.85 -2.63
C ILE A 282 -5.54 -4.84 -3.74
N GLU A 283 -6.45 -4.98 -4.70
CA GLU A 283 -6.31 -5.87 -5.85
C GLU A 283 -6.54 -5.05 -7.13
N GLU A 284 -5.62 -5.13 -8.09
CA GLU A 284 -5.85 -4.59 -9.43
C GLU A 284 -6.60 -5.64 -10.26
N LEU A 285 -7.73 -5.25 -10.83
CA LEU A 285 -8.61 -6.12 -11.63
C LEU A 285 -8.76 -5.59 -13.06
N PRO A 286 -8.90 -6.48 -14.07
CA PRO A 286 -9.25 -6.05 -15.41
C PRO A 286 -10.65 -5.42 -15.38
N LYS A 287 -10.90 -4.53 -16.33
CA LYS A 287 -12.27 -4.06 -16.60
C LYS A 287 -13.01 -5.05 -17.48
#